data_AF-A0A2G5C166-F1
#
_entry.id   AF-A0A2G5C166-F1
#
_cell.length_a   1.000
_cell.length_b   1.000
_cell.length_c   1.000
_cell.angle_alpha   90.00
_cell.angle_beta   90.00
_cell.angle_gamma   90.00
#
_symmetry.space_group_name_H-M   'P 1'
#
loop_
_entity.id
_entity.type
_entity.pdbx_description
1 polymer ?
#
loop_
_entity_poly.entity_id
_entity_poly.type
_entity_poly.pdbx_seq_one_letter_code
_entity_poly.pdbx_strand_id
1 'polypeptide(L)'
;MEHFEKNRCREQFPSSSFYRLVFSEIEEVGWEHLVKLADDLTYLSFRILDTKKQSHILEIHLPQNYPRHAPSISADVPYICELNWSASSRLNDIVHQFREHLGKLQEFWSILDNIDSILGVIDPRQPSRAASFRRINLGNDCSIVLSITAQSPRSLPECRFLGPSSLVNSLKKTWKRNYKRWMEDTPYVENLANVLETSLPRPSCVQNQQHQVECGICYVQYLPIDVELGAKSGSRPDYTCDNSSCSRAFHSVCLGDWLRSITTTRQSFDVMFGNCPYCSGPVAVKLNSND
;
A
#
# COMPACT_ATOMS: atom_id res chain seq x y z
N MET A 1 -31.77 -45.02 6.66
CA MET A 1 -32.58 -44.14 5.80
C MET A 1 -33.09 -43.01 6.67
N GLU A 2 -32.18 -42.14 7.12
CA GLU A 2 -31.80 -40.90 6.42
C GLU A 2 -32.94 -39.88 6.39
N HIS A 3 -33.06 -39.14 7.49
CA HIS A 3 -33.67 -37.81 7.49
C HIS A 3 -32.56 -36.79 7.76
N PHE A 4 -31.73 -36.55 6.74
CA PHE A 4 -30.88 -35.37 6.65
C PHE A 4 -31.58 -34.39 5.72
N GLU A 5 -32.45 -33.52 6.26
CA GLU A 5 -32.96 -32.37 5.52
C GLU A 5 -32.59 -31.07 6.23
N LYS A 6 -31.53 -30.46 5.68
CA LYS A 6 -31.36 -29.02 5.43
C LYS A 6 -31.55 -28.09 6.63
N ASN A 7 -30.51 -27.98 7.45
CA ASN A 7 -30.11 -26.68 8.02
C ASN A 7 -29.58 -25.80 6.89
N ARG A 8 -30.49 -25.20 6.12
CA ARG A 8 -30.16 -24.15 5.16
C ARG A 8 -30.10 -22.84 5.96
N CYS A 9 -28.89 -22.34 6.22
CA CYS A 9 -28.68 -20.98 6.71
C CYS A 9 -29.54 -20.03 5.88
N ARG A 10 -30.52 -19.39 6.51
CA ARG A 10 -31.28 -18.30 5.88
C ARG A 10 -30.30 -17.13 5.73
N GLU A 11 -29.74 -16.96 4.55
CA GLU A 11 -29.19 -15.67 4.13
C GLU A 11 -30.32 -14.64 4.27
N GLN A 12 -30.24 -13.80 5.30
CA GLN A 12 -31.16 -12.69 5.48
C GLN A 12 -30.79 -11.63 4.45
N PHE A 13 -31.45 -11.69 3.30
CA PHE A 13 -31.30 -10.65 2.28
C PHE A 13 -31.69 -9.28 2.87
N PRO A 14 -30.89 -8.23 2.65
CA PRO A 14 -31.23 -6.88 3.09
C PRO A 14 -32.60 -6.43 2.59
N SER A 15 -33.25 -5.53 3.34
CA SER A 15 -34.56 -5.00 2.94
C SER A 15 -34.47 -4.16 1.66
N SER A 16 -35.53 -4.15 0.83
CA SER A 16 -35.58 -3.28 -0.37
C SER A 16 -35.33 -1.80 -0.06
N SER A 17 -35.75 -1.32 1.12
CA SER A 17 -35.45 0.03 1.60
C SER A 17 -33.97 0.29 1.84
N PHE A 18 -33.21 -0.71 2.31
CA PHE A 18 -31.77 -0.59 2.53
C PHE A 18 -31.03 -0.43 1.20
N TYR A 19 -31.34 -1.27 0.21
CA TYR A 19 -30.76 -1.15 -1.13
C TYR A 19 -30.98 0.24 -1.73
N ARG A 20 -32.24 0.73 -1.70
CA ARG A 20 -32.57 2.06 -2.24
C ARG A 20 -31.83 3.19 -1.51
N LEU A 21 -31.66 3.07 -0.19
CA LEU A 21 -30.91 4.03 0.60
C LEU A 21 -29.44 4.07 0.15
N VAL A 22 -28.76 2.92 0.12
CA VAL A 22 -27.34 2.83 -0.23
C VAL A 22 -27.10 3.32 -1.66
N PHE A 23 -27.93 2.91 -2.64
CA PHE A 23 -27.81 3.40 -4.01
C PHE A 23 -28.00 4.91 -4.12
N SER A 24 -28.97 5.49 -3.41
CA SER A 24 -29.15 6.94 -3.37
C SER A 24 -27.94 7.66 -2.77
N GLU A 25 -27.29 7.07 -1.77
CA GLU A 25 -26.10 7.66 -1.16
C GLU A 25 -24.84 7.54 -2.02
N ILE A 26 -24.72 6.45 -2.79
CA ILE A 26 -23.66 6.31 -3.81
C ILE A 26 -23.85 7.37 -4.90
N GLU A 27 -25.07 7.59 -5.37
CA GLU A 27 -25.38 8.64 -6.36
C GLU A 27 -24.96 10.02 -5.85
N GLU A 28 -25.21 10.32 -4.57
CA GLU A 28 -24.83 11.59 -3.93
C GLU A 28 -23.31 11.77 -3.80
N VAL A 29 -22.57 10.67 -3.59
CA VAL A 29 -21.11 10.70 -3.60
C VAL A 29 -20.57 10.84 -5.02
N GLY A 30 -21.21 10.20 -6.00
CA GLY A 30 -20.80 10.13 -7.41
C GLY A 30 -20.32 8.73 -7.79
N TRP A 31 -20.96 8.12 -8.79
CA TRP A 31 -20.62 6.78 -9.29
C TRP A 31 -19.21 6.69 -9.89
N GLU A 32 -18.70 7.78 -10.43
CA GLU A 32 -17.34 7.89 -10.98
C GLU A 32 -16.25 7.73 -9.91
N HIS A 33 -16.60 7.93 -8.64
CA HIS A 33 -15.71 7.74 -7.52
C HIS A 33 -15.77 6.33 -6.95
N LEU A 34 -16.79 5.53 -7.27
CA LEU A 34 -16.93 4.16 -6.78
C LEU A 34 -15.90 3.24 -7.44
N VAL A 35 -15.17 2.47 -6.61
CA VAL A 35 -14.12 1.55 -7.07
C VAL A 35 -14.56 0.10 -6.94
N LYS A 36 -15.17 -0.26 -5.81
CA LYS A 36 -15.72 -1.59 -5.56
C LYS A 36 -17.04 -1.49 -4.81
N LEU A 37 -17.94 -2.44 -5.09
CA LEU A 37 -19.20 -2.63 -4.40
C LEU A 37 -19.43 -4.14 -4.27
N ALA A 38 -19.65 -4.63 -3.04
CA ALA A 38 -19.98 -6.03 -2.82
C ALA A 38 -21.45 -6.31 -3.15
N ASP A 39 -21.77 -7.55 -3.55
CA ASP A 39 -23.13 -7.94 -3.98
C ASP A 39 -24.18 -7.76 -2.87
N ASP A 40 -23.77 -7.89 -1.60
CA ASP A 40 -24.63 -7.70 -0.44
C ASP A 40 -24.76 -6.23 0.00
N LEU A 41 -24.07 -5.31 -0.69
CA LEU A 41 -23.93 -3.89 -0.38
C LEU A 41 -23.42 -3.59 1.03
N THR A 42 -22.78 -4.54 1.71
CA THR A 42 -22.19 -4.31 3.05
C THR A 42 -20.78 -3.75 2.96
N TYR A 43 -20.17 -3.78 1.78
CA TYR A 43 -18.84 -3.24 1.51
C TYR A 43 -18.84 -2.41 0.24
N LEU A 44 -18.18 -1.27 0.32
CA LEU A 44 -17.92 -0.41 -0.83
C LEU A 44 -16.61 0.34 -0.64
N SER A 45 -16.01 0.79 -1.74
CA SER A 45 -14.85 1.67 -1.67
C SER A 45 -14.91 2.80 -2.68
N PHE A 46 -14.42 3.98 -2.27
CA PHE A 46 -14.37 5.18 -3.08
C PHE A 46 -12.94 5.64 -3.32
N ARG A 47 -12.69 6.15 -4.53
CA ARG A 47 -11.47 6.88 -4.88
C ARG A 47 -11.64 8.35 -4.50
N ILE A 48 -10.83 8.80 -3.55
CA ILE A 48 -10.83 10.17 -3.05
C ILE A 48 -9.52 10.84 -3.43
N LEU A 49 -9.61 12.03 -4.02
CA LEU A 49 -8.43 12.87 -4.31
C LEU A 49 -8.17 13.82 -3.14
N ASP A 50 -6.91 13.93 -2.73
CA ASP A 50 -6.47 14.95 -1.77
C ASP A 50 -6.20 16.31 -2.44
N THR A 51 -5.76 17.28 -1.64
CA THR A 51 -5.47 18.65 -2.10
C THR A 51 -4.32 18.73 -3.11
N LYS A 52 -3.45 17.73 -3.17
CA LYS A 52 -2.37 17.58 -4.17
C LYS A 52 -2.79 16.70 -5.35
N LYS A 53 -4.07 16.36 -5.47
CA LYS A 53 -4.63 15.45 -6.48
C LYS A 53 -4.06 14.04 -6.42
N GLN A 54 -3.53 13.62 -5.28
CA GLN A 54 -3.13 12.22 -5.07
C GLN A 54 -4.37 11.39 -4.74
N SER A 55 -4.42 10.18 -5.29
CA SER A 55 -5.55 9.26 -5.15
C SER A 55 -5.39 8.40 -3.90
N HIS A 56 -6.45 8.34 -3.11
CA HIS A 56 -6.58 7.50 -1.92
C HIS A 56 -7.82 6.62 -2.05
N ILE A 57 -7.74 5.37 -1.58
CA ILE A 57 -8.90 4.46 -1.55
C ILE A 57 -9.47 4.47 -0.14
N LEU A 58 -10.71 4.92 -0.01
CA LEU A 58 -11.51 4.83 1.20
C LEU A 58 -12.38 3.59 1.12
N GLU A 59 -12.14 2.63 2.00
CA GLU A 59 -12.94 1.42 2.15
C GLU A 59 -13.95 1.62 3.28
N ILE A 60 -15.19 1.19 3.06
CA ILE A 60 -16.31 1.37 3.97
C ILE A 60 -17.05 0.05 4.13
N HIS A 61 -17.22 -0.38 5.38
CA HIS A 61 -18.08 -1.50 5.74
C HIS A 61 -19.32 -1.00 6.47
N LEU A 62 -20.50 -1.31 5.92
CA LEU A 62 -21.79 -0.95 6.48
C LEU A 62 -22.25 -2.03 7.46
N PRO A 63 -22.61 -1.66 8.70
CA PRO A 63 -23.17 -2.61 9.66
C PRO A 63 -24.61 -2.99 9.25
N GLN A 64 -25.10 -4.14 9.74
CA GLN A 64 -26.44 -4.63 9.43
C GLN A 64 -27.58 -3.65 9.79
N ASN A 65 -27.34 -2.77 10.77
CA ASN A 65 -28.29 -1.77 11.26
C ASN A 65 -27.98 -0.35 10.76
N TYR A 66 -27.21 -0.22 9.69
CA TYR A 66 -26.98 1.04 8.98
C TYR A 66 -28.31 1.73 8.62
N PRO A 67 -28.44 3.06 8.76
CA PRO A 67 -27.45 4.04 9.23
C PRO A 67 -27.45 4.26 10.76
N ARG A 68 -28.19 3.47 11.54
CA ARG A 68 -28.30 3.69 13.00
C ARG A 68 -26.98 3.49 13.74
N HIS A 69 -26.06 2.69 13.19
CA HIS A 69 -24.69 2.57 13.68
C HIS A 69 -23.72 3.04 12.60
N ALA A 70 -22.61 3.61 13.06
CA ALA A 70 -21.56 4.12 12.18
C ALA A 70 -20.93 2.99 11.36
N PRO A 71 -20.66 3.22 10.07
CA PRO A 71 -19.77 2.37 9.29
C PRO A 71 -18.35 2.33 9.87
N SER A 72 -17.65 1.23 9.63
CA SER A 72 -16.20 1.18 9.85
C SER A 72 -15.48 1.51 8.55
N ILE A 73 -14.39 2.27 8.65
CA ILE A 73 -13.60 2.69 7.49
C ILE A 73 -12.15 2.28 7.59
N SER A 74 -11.52 2.03 6.44
CA SER A 74 -10.08 1.77 6.30
C SER A 74 -9.52 2.48 5.07
N ALA A 75 -8.22 2.77 5.10
CA ALA A 75 -7.46 3.39 4.02
C ALA A 75 -5.96 3.26 4.31
N ASP A 76 -5.11 3.43 3.29
CA ASP A 76 -3.64 3.48 3.44
C ASP A 76 -3.19 4.83 4.03
N VAL A 77 -3.52 5.06 5.29
CA VAL A 77 -3.20 6.27 6.06
C VAL A 77 -2.59 5.89 7.42
N PRO A 78 -1.76 6.75 8.04
CA PRO A 78 -1.04 6.38 9.28
C PRO A 78 -1.98 6.11 10.45
N TYR A 79 -3.18 6.70 10.42
CA TYR A 79 -4.28 6.41 11.33
C TYR A 79 -5.60 6.85 10.67
N ILE A 80 -6.70 6.21 11.07
CA ILE A 80 -8.05 6.51 10.59
C ILE A 80 -8.67 7.61 11.46
N CYS A 81 -9.48 8.49 10.85
CA CYS A 81 -10.22 9.51 11.59
C CYS A 81 -11.39 8.90 12.35
N GLU A 82 -11.70 9.45 13.53
CA GLU A 82 -12.93 9.15 14.22
C GLU A 82 -14.10 9.80 13.48
N LEU A 83 -15.08 9.00 13.08
CA LEU A 83 -16.26 9.48 12.38
C LEU A 83 -17.23 10.12 13.37
N ASN A 84 -17.55 11.39 13.14
CA ASN A 84 -18.73 12.00 13.72
C ASN A 84 -19.96 11.48 12.96
N TRP A 85 -20.70 10.58 13.61
CA TRP A 85 -21.80 9.85 12.98
C TRP A 85 -23.10 9.95 13.78
N SER A 86 -24.20 10.10 13.07
CA SER A 86 -25.55 10.07 13.60
C SER A 86 -26.45 9.21 12.70
N ALA A 87 -27.65 8.85 13.16
CA ALA A 87 -28.60 8.08 12.34
C ALA A 87 -29.12 8.83 11.10
N SER A 88 -28.86 10.15 11.00
CA SER A 88 -29.14 10.97 9.82
C SER A 88 -27.93 11.16 8.91
N SER A 89 -26.75 10.71 9.33
CA SER A 89 -25.53 10.77 8.53
C SER A 89 -25.58 9.77 7.38
N ARG A 90 -24.83 10.06 6.31
CA ARG A 90 -24.84 9.34 5.03
C ARG A 90 -23.42 9.15 4.52
N LEU A 91 -23.24 8.35 3.46
CA LEU A 91 -21.91 8.09 2.88
C LEU A 91 -21.14 9.38 2.52
N ASN A 92 -21.82 10.42 2.03
CA ASN A 92 -21.17 11.68 1.68
C ASN A 92 -20.54 12.40 2.88
N ASP A 93 -21.10 12.24 4.09
CA ASP A 93 -20.52 12.79 5.32
C ASP A 93 -19.19 12.11 5.66
N ILE A 94 -19.09 10.80 5.40
CA ILE A 94 -17.84 10.02 5.57
C ILE A 94 -16.79 10.53 4.59
N VAL A 95 -17.17 10.70 3.32
CA VAL A 95 -16.27 11.20 2.28
C VAL A 95 -15.77 12.61 2.61
N HIS A 96 -16.63 13.48 3.10
CA HIS A 96 -16.25 14.83 3.55
C HIS A 96 -15.25 14.78 4.71
N GLN A 97 -15.57 14.05 5.78
CA GLN A 97 -14.69 13.91 6.95
C GLN A 97 -13.34 13.28 6.59
N PHE A 98 -13.34 12.31 5.67
CA PHE A 98 -12.12 11.70 5.17
C PHE A 98 -11.28 12.69 4.36
N ARG A 99 -11.88 13.52 3.50
CA ARG A 99 -11.14 14.59 2.77
C ARG A 99 -10.47 15.58 3.73
N GLU A 100 -11.16 15.99 4.79
CA GLU A 100 -10.58 16.85 5.82
C GLU A 100 -9.42 16.16 6.54
N HIS A 101 -9.55 14.87 6.82
CA HIS A 101 -8.49 14.05 7.41
C HIS A 101 -7.25 13.97 6.50
N LEU A 102 -7.44 13.72 5.20
CA LEU A 102 -6.34 13.75 4.21
C LEU A 102 -5.64 15.12 4.18
N GLY A 103 -6.38 16.21 4.40
CA GLY A 103 -5.82 17.56 4.53
C GLY A 103 -4.87 17.70 5.72
N LYS A 104 -5.23 17.14 6.89
CA LYS A 104 -4.39 17.16 8.10
C LYS A 104 -3.10 16.34 7.93
N LEU A 105 -3.12 15.30 7.10
CA LEU A 105 -1.96 14.43 6.85
C LEU A 105 -0.95 14.98 5.83
N GLN A 106 -1.27 16.09 5.14
CA GLN A 106 -0.41 16.63 4.09
C GLN A 106 0.99 17.01 4.57
N GLU A 107 1.11 17.57 5.77
CA GLU A 107 2.40 17.95 6.33
C GLU A 107 3.26 16.71 6.64
N PHE A 108 2.66 15.70 7.25
CA PHE A 108 3.30 14.43 7.54
C PHE A 108 3.86 13.77 6.27
N TRP A 109 3.04 13.66 5.21
CA TRP A 109 3.53 13.11 3.94
C TRP A 109 4.58 13.97 3.27
N SER A 110 4.48 15.30 3.37
CA SER A 110 5.50 16.20 2.80
C SER A 110 6.86 16.03 3.49
N ILE A 111 6.88 15.78 4.80
CA ILE A 111 8.11 15.49 5.56
C ILE A 111 8.68 14.14 5.14
N LEU A 112 7.85 13.10 5.02
CA LEU A 112 8.29 11.79 4.56
C LEU A 112 8.82 11.83 3.13
N ASP A 113 8.13 12.48 2.20
CA ASP A 113 8.57 12.63 0.81
C ASP A 113 9.90 13.41 0.73
N ASN A 114 10.12 14.38 1.63
CA ASN A 114 11.39 15.09 1.74
C ASN A 114 12.53 14.20 2.26
N ILE A 115 12.27 13.38 3.28
CA ILE A 115 13.24 12.38 3.77
C ILE A 115 13.59 11.40 2.66
N ASP A 116 12.58 10.86 1.98
CA ASP A 116 12.72 9.83 0.95
C ASP A 116 13.50 10.35 -0.28
N SER A 117 13.38 11.64 -0.58
CA SER A 117 14.11 12.27 -1.69
C SER A 117 15.55 12.68 -1.36
N ILE A 118 15.88 12.96 -0.09
CA ILE A 118 17.19 13.50 0.30
C ILE A 118 18.09 12.47 0.97
N LEU A 119 17.54 11.50 1.69
CA LEU A 119 18.28 10.56 2.54
C LEU A 119 18.32 9.15 1.96
N GLY A 120 19.39 8.41 2.26
CA GLY A 120 19.52 6.99 1.91
C GLY A 120 18.61 6.10 2.74
N VAL A 121 17.31 6.10 2.44
CA VAL A 121 16.30 5.22 3.07
C VAL A 121 16.51 3.78 2.63
N ILE A 122 16.70 2.89 3.61
CA ILE A 122 16.89 1.45 3.45
C ILE A 122 15.54 0.73 3.46
N ASP A 123 14.62 1.15 4.34
CA ASP A 123 13.36 0.49 4.59
C ASP A 123 12.29 1.48 5.11
N PRO A 124 11.04 1.40 4.63
CA PRO A 124 10.57 0.60 3.50
C PRO A 124 11.16 1.09 2.17
N ARG A 125 11.45 0.16 1.24
CA ARG A 125 11.93 0.51 -0.11
C ARG A 125 10.87 1.22 -0.95
N GLN A 126 9.61 0.90 -0.69
CA GLN A 126 8.43 1.53 -1.30
C GLN A 126 7.47 1.85 -0.16
N PRO A 127 7.58 3.03 0.44
CA PRO A 127 6.70 3.42 1.53
C PRO A 127 5.26 3.55 1.05
N SER A 128 4.34 2.92 1.78
CA SER A 128 2.91 3.23 1.68
C SER A 128 2.62 4.56 2.38
N ARG A 129 1.44 5.14 2.15
CA ARG A 129 1.02 6.38 2.81
C ARG A 129 0.71 6.16 4.30
N ALA A 130 0.49 4.92 4.75
CA ALA A 130 0.41 4.55 6.16
C ALA A 130 1.79 4.40 6.86
N ALA A 131 2.88 4.23 6.12
CA ALA A 131 4.19 3.93 6.70
C ALA A 131 4.78 5.14 7.46
N SER A 132 4.72 5.10 8.79
CA SER A 132 5.18 6.16 9.70
C SER A 132 6.63 6.03 10.17
N PHE A 133 7.38 5.07 9.64
CA PHE A 133 8.79 4.90 9.98
C PHE A 133 9.70 4.97 8.76
N ARG A 134 10.97 5.33 8.98
CA ARG A 134 12.04 5.26 7.98
C ARG A 134 13.31 4.73 8.62
N ARG A 135 13.91 3.70 8.01
CA ARG A 135 15.26 3.25 8.32
C ARG A 135 16.24 3.93 7.39
N ILE A 136 17.09 4.78 7.92
CA ILE A 136 18.05 5.59 7.16
C ILE A 136 19.46 5.04 7.38
N ASN A 137 20.24 4.94 6.31
CA ASN A 137 21.66 4.60 6.37
C ASN A 137 22.45 5.75 7.00
N LEU A 138 23.30 5.44 7.98
CA LEU A 138 24.24 6.39 8.59
C LEU A 138 25.70 6.19 8.14
N GLY A 139 25.97 5.16 7.32
CA GLY A 139 27.33 4.73 6.98
C GLY A 139 27.96 3.86 8.08
N ASN A 140 29.14 3.30 7.81
CA ASN A 140 29.89 2.44 8.75
C ASN A 140 29.04 1.30 9.36
N ASP A 141 28.24 0.63 8.52
CA ASP A 141 27.30 -0.44 8.91
C ASP A 141 26.29 -0.03 10.00
N CYS A 142 26.05 1.27 10.15
CA CYS A 142 25.09 1.84 11.07
C CYS A 142 23.85 2.36 10.34
N SER A 143 22.69 2.23 10.97
CA SER A 143 21.43 2.81 10.51
C SER A 143 20.59 3.30 11.68
N ILE A 144 19.69 4.24 11.40
CA ILE A 144 18.72 4.76 12.36
C ILE A 144 17.32 4.45 11.85
N VAL A 145 16.50 3.86 12.72
CA VAL A 145 15.06 3.76 12.48
C VAL A 145 14.41 4.94 13.18
N LEU A 146 13.72 5.77 12.42
CA LEU A 146 12.92 6.89 12.90
C LEU A 146 11.45 6.51 12.85
N SER A 147 10.71 6.77 13.93
CA SER A 147 9.25 6.72 13.96
C SER A 147 8.72 8.15 14.05
N ILE A 148 7.92 8.55 13.07
CA ILE A 148 7.42 9.92 12.89
C ILE A 148 5.92 9.91 13.13
N THR A 149 5.48 10.68 14.12
CA THR A 149 4.07 10.76 14.50
C THR A 149 3.32 11.67 13.53
N ALA A 150 2.24 11.18 12.93
CA ALA A 150 1.48 11.93 11.93
C ALA A 150 0.76 13.16 12.49
N GLN A 151 0.42 13.16 13.78
CA GLN A 151 -0.23 14.28 14.47
C GLN A 151 0.73 15.42 14.82
N SER A 152 2.04 15.14 14.92
CA SER A 152 3.08 16.12 15.24
C SER A 152 4.35 15.84 14.43
N PRO A 153 4.29 15.89 13.10
CA PRO A 153 5.32 15.32 12.24
C PRO A 153 6.65 16.09 12.28
N ARG A 154 6.67 17.33 12.80
CA ARG A 154 7.88 18.14 13.05
C ARG A 154 8.54 17.88 14.40
N SER A 155 7.86 17.20 15.33
CA SER A 155 8.41 16.94 16.66
C SER A 155 9.60 15.97 16.62
N LEU A 156 10.40 15.94 17.69
CA LEU A 156 11.54 15.04 17.81
C LEU A 156 11.06 13.57 17.66
N PRO A 157 11.57 12.80 16.68
CA PRO A 157 11.14 11.43 16.49
C PRO A 157 11.63 10.50 17.59
N GLU A 158 10.88 9.43 17.80
CA GLU A 158 11.44 8.24 18.43
C GLU A 158 12.47 7.63 17.47
N CYS A 159 13.62 7.24 18.01
CA CYS A 159 14.68 6.65 17.19
C CYS A 159 15.31 5.41 17.82
N ARG A 160 15.76 4.52 16.94
CA ARG A 160 16.52 3.32 17.30
C ARG A 160 17.71 3.14 16.38
N PHE A 161 18.90 3.17 16.96
CA PHE A 161 20.15 2.92 16.27
C PHE A 161 20.44 1.42 16.14
N LEU A 162 20.94 1.03 14.97
CA LEU A 162 21.30 -0.33 14.59
C LEU A 162 22.72 -0.35 14.01
N GLY A 163 23.53 -1.33 14.38
CA GLY A 163 24.92 -1.46 13.93
C GLY A 163 25.84 -2.04 15.02
N PRO A 164 27.17 -2.04 14.81
CA PRO A 164 28.15 -2.48 15.80
C PRO A 164 28.02 -1.72 17.13
N SER A 165 28.11 -2.43 18.27
CA SER A 165 27.79 -1.87 19.58
C SER A 165 28.62 -0.65 19.97
N SER A 166 29.90 -0.61 19.60
CA SER A 166 30.78 0.54 19.86
C SER A 166 30.32 1.81 19.14
N LEU A 167 29.99 1.70 17.85
CA LEU A 167 29.50 2.80 17.02
C LEU A 167 28.10 3.27 17.46
N VAL A 168 27.19 2.32 17.72
CA VAL A 168 25.84 2.63 18.22
C VAL A 168 25.87 3.35 19.56
N ASN A 169 26.76 2.96 20.48
CA ASN A 169 26.90 3.64 21.77
C ASN A 169 27.39 5.08 21.62
N SER A 170 28.29 5.34 20.68
CA SER A 170 28.73 6.71 20.35
C SER A 170 27.57 7.54 19.77
N LEU A 171 26.83 7.00 18.80
CA LEU A 171 25.66 7.67 18.21
C LEU A 171 24.58 8.00 19.26
N LYS A 172 24.29 7.05 20.17
CA LYS A 172 23.34 7.27 21.28
C LYS A 172 23.82 8.39 22.23
N LYS A 173 25.12 8.46 22.53
CA LYS A 173 25.68 9.55 23.35
C LYS A 173 25.55 10.90 22.66
N THR A 174 25.86 10.98 21.37
CA THR A 174 25.69 12.20 20.56
C THR A 174 24.22 12.63 20.53
N TRP A 175 23.30 11.72 20.23
CA TRP A 175 21.85 12.01 20.25
C TRP A 175 21.39 12.53 21.62
N LYS A 176 21.76 11.85 22.72
CA LYS A 176 21.39 12.27 24.08
C LYS A 176 21.96 13.65 24.47
N ARG A 177 23.12 14.02 23.93
CA ARG A 177 23.71 15.35 24.14
C ARG A 177 22.95 16.44 23.39
N ASN A 178 22.45 16.11 22.19
CA ASN A 178 22.01 17.11 21.22
C ASN A 178 20.51 17.14 20.95
N TYR A 179 19.70 16.20 21.43
CA TYR A 179 18.27 16.12 21.09
C TYR A 179 17.50 17.42 21.38
N LYS A 180 17.93 18.21 22.38
CA LYS A 180 17.34 19.51 22.72
C LYS A 180 17.58 20.60 21.67
N ARG A 181 18.48 20.37 20.71
CA ARG A 181 18.73 21.26 19.56
C ARG A 181 17.71 21.06 18.44
N TRP A 182 16.83 20.07 18.55
CA TRP A 182 15.75 19.87 17.61
C TRP A 182 14.77 21.03 17.66
N MET A 183 14.55 21.70 16.53
CA MET A 183 13.63 22.83 16.41
C MET A 183 12.57 22.52 15.35
N GLU A 184 11.29 22.61 15.69
CA GLU A 184 10.21 22.22 14.78
C GLU A 184 10.19 23.05 13.47
N ASP A 185 10.64 24.30 13.53
CA ASP A 185 10.73 25.19 12.37
C ASP A 185 11.92 24.90 11.44
N THR A 186 12.83 24.01 11.84
CA THR A 186 13.99 23.61 11.03
C THR A 186 13.64 22.41 10.13
N PRO A 187 14.11 22.38 8.87
CA PRO A 187 13.90 21.23 8.00
C PRO A 187 14.31 19.91 8.67
N TYR A 188 13.49 18.88 8.52
CA TYR A 188 13.64 17.62 9.24
C TYR A 188 15.02 16.97 9.05
N VAL A 189 15.53 16.99 7.82
CA VAL A 189 16.85 16.46 7.47
C VAL A 189 17.98 17.26 8.12
N GLU A 190 17.85 18.58 8.18
CA GLU A 190 18.81 19.46 8.83
C GLU A 190 18.84 19.24 10.35
N ASN A 191 17.66 19.11 10.97
CA ASN A 191 17.53 18.72 12.37
C ASN A 191 18.27 17.40 12.67
N LEU A 192 18.06 16.36 11.85
CA LEU A 192 18.74 15.07 12.02
C LEU A 192 20.27 15.20 11.91
N ALA A 193 20.76 15.93 10.91
CA ALA A 193 22.20 16.17 10.74
C ALA A 193 22.80 16.93 11.93
N ASN A 194 22.09 17.95 12.42
CA ASN A 194 22.51 18.76 13.57
C ASN A 194 22.55 17.96 14.87
N VAL A 195 21.54 17.11 15.11
CA VAL A 195 21.49 16.26 16.31
C VAL A 195 22.56 15.17 16.26
N LEU A 196 22.79 14.57 15.10
CA LEU A 196 23.79 13.51 14.90
C LEU A 196 25.22 14.02 14.73
N GLU A 197 25.42 15.33 14.57
CA GLU A 197 26.72 15.96 14.27
C GLU A 197 27.43 15.30 13.08
N THR A 198 26.67 14.91 12.06
CA THR A 198 27.21 14.19 10.91
C THR A 198 26.44 14.53 9.64
N SER A 199 27.12 14.45 8.50
CA SER A 199 26.46 14.50 7.21
C SER A 199 25.76 13.17 6.95
N LEU A 200 24.48 13.23 6.59
CA LEU A 200 23.71 12.03 6.31
C LEU A 200 23.98 11.56 4.87
N PRO A 201 24.22 10.24 4.66
CA PRO A 201 24.32 9.68 3.32
C PRO A 201 23.07 10.00 2.49
N ARG A 202 23.30 10.57 1.31
CA ARG A 202 22.26 10.72 0.28
C ARG A 202 21.90 9.36 -0.32
N PRO A 203 20.76 9.24 -1.03
CA PRO A 203 20.50 8.10 -1.89
C PRO A 203 21.71 7.89 -2.79
N SER A 204 22.39 6.77 -2.63
CA SER A 204 23.48 6.40 -3.52
C SER A 204 22.89 6.23 -4.91
N CYS A 205 23.30 7.06 -5.87
CA CYS A 205 23.08 6.82 -7.31
C CYS A 205 23.62 5.42 -7.71
N VAL A 206 24.52 4.87 -6.88
CA VAL A 206 25.07 3.51 -6.92
C VAL A 206 24.26 2.52 -6.08
N GLN A 207 22.93 2.52 -6.21
CA GLN A 207 22.17 1.26 -6.17
C GLN A 207 21.94 0.73 -7.60
N ASN A 208 22.93 0.93 -8.48
CA ASN A 208 23.00 0.16 -9.71
C ASN A 208 23.54 -1.23 -9.36
N GLN A 209 22.73 -2.27 -9.64
CA GLN A 209 23.04 -3.70 -9.62
C GLN A 209 22.67 -4.56 -8.40
N GLN A 210 21.59 -4.25 -7.66
CA GLN A 210 20.67 -5.37 -7.42
C GLN A 210 19.90 -5.51 -8.72
N HIS A 211 20.31 -6.47 -9.58
CA HIS A 211 19.72 -6.78 -10.87
C HIS A 211 18.26 -6.32 -10.88
N GLN A 212 17.96 -5.26 -11.63
CA GLN A 212 16.57 -4.88 -11.85
C GLN A 212 15.96 -6.09 -12.53
N VAL A 213 15.26 -6.91 -11.75
CA VAL A 213 14.61 -8.11 -12.26
C VAL A 213 13.42 -7.59 -13.07
N GLU A 214 13.68 -7.37 -14.34
CA GLU A 214 12.70 -7.00 -15.34
C GLU A 214 11.97 -8.25 -15.81
N CYS A 215 10.71 -8.08 -16.17
CA CYS A 215 9.96 -9.14 -16.82
C CYS A 215 10.60 -9.47 -18.17
N GLY A 216 10.81 -10.76 -18.46
CA GLY A 216 11.34 -11.22 -19.74
C GLY A 216 10.41 -11.02 -20.94
N ILE A 217 9.21 -10.47 -20.76
CA ILE A 217 8.25 -10.25 -21.85
C ILE A 217 8.06 -8.75 -22.10
N CYS A 218 7.66 -8.00 -21.07
CA CYS A 218 7.40 -6.56 -21.20
C CYS A 218 8.60 -5.68 -20.86
N TYR A 219 9.71 -6.25 -20.40
CA TYR A 219 10.95 -5.55 -20.04
C TYR A 219 10.78 -4.43 -19.00
N VAL A 220 9.67 -4.42 -18.26
CA VAL A 220 9.44 -3.48 -17.16
C VAL A 220 9.59 -4.18 -15.81
N GLN A 221 9.99 -3.40 -14.81
CA GLN A 221 10.10 -3.86 -13.42
C GLN A 221 8.76 -3.84 -12.68
N TYR A 222 7.85 -2.92 -13.03
CA TYR A 222 6.53 -2.79 -12.42
C TYR A 222 5.49 -2.68 -13.52
N LEU A 223 4.38 -3.40 -13.38
CA LEU A 223 3.22 -3.17 -14.23
C LEU A 223 2.64 -1.77 -13.99
N PRO A 224 2.04 -1.12 -14.99
CA PRO A 224 1.38 0.17 -14.81
C PRO A 224 0.26 0.07 -13.76
N ILE A 225 -0.05 1.21 -13.15
CA ILE A 225 -1.20 1.31 -12.25
C ILE A 225 -2.47 1.35 -13.11
N ASP A 226 -3.08 0.19 -13.30
CA ASP A 226 -4.31 0.00 -14.07
C ASP A 226 -5.38 -0.68 -13.22
N VAL A 227 -6.63 -0.29 -13.41
CA VAL A 227 -7.81 -0.88 -12.75
C VAL A 227 -8.08 -2.29 -13.31
N GLU A 228 -7.85 -2.50 -14.60
CA GLU A 228 -8.04 -3.81 -15.25
C GLU A 228 -7.08 -4.87 -14.70
N LEU A 229 -5.89 -4.45 -14.28
CA LEU A 229 -4.88 -5.34 -13.68
C LEU A 229 -5.20 -5.72 -12.22
N GLY A 230 -6.20 -5.10 -11.58
CA GLY A 230 -6.64 -5.42 -10.23
C GLY A 230 -5.48 -5.51 -9.22
N ALA A 231 -5.35 -6.65 -8.54
CA ALA A 231 -4.29 -6.88 -7.55
C ALA A 231 -2.86 -6.97 -8.14
N LYS A 232 -2.72 -7.03 -9.47
CA LYS A 232 -1.43 -7.06 -10.19
C LYS A 232 -0.98 -5.67 -10.65
N SER A 233 -1.83 -4.66 -10.47
CA SER A 233 -1.50 -3.25 -10.68
C SER A 233 -0.26 -2.86 -9.87
N GLY A 234 0.77 -2.28 -10.51
CA GLY A 234 2.02 -1.94 -9.82
C GLY A 234 2.89 -3.12 -9.36
N SER A 235 2.57 -4.37 -9.75
CA SER A 235 3.32 -5.55 -9.28
C SER A 235 4.66 -5.74 -9.98
N ARG A 236 5.62 -6.36 -9.27
CA ARG A 236 6.91 -6.81 -9.81
C ARG A 236 6.78 -8.18 -10.48
N PRO A 237 7.76 -8.62 -11.29
CA PRO A 237 7.82 -10.01 -11.74
C PRO A 237 7.69 -10.96 -10.55
N ASP A 238 6.67 -11.79 -10.58
CA ASP A 238 6.23 -12.68 -9.49
C ASP A 238 6.34 -14.16 -9.89
N TYR A 239 6.77 -14.44 -11.12
CA TYR A 239 7.06 -15.77 -11.63
C TYR A 239 8.52 -15.87 -12.06
N THR A 240 9.21 -16.95 -11.71
CA THR A 240 10.58 -17.23 -12.18
C THR A 240 10.63 -18.62 -12.79
N CYS A 241 11.29 -18.76 -13.94
CA CYS A 241 11.44 -20.05 -14.59
C CYS A 241 12.30 -21.00 -13.72
N ASP A 242 11.78 -22.21 -13.48
CA ASP A 242 12.42 -23.23 -12.62
C ASP A 242 13.70 -23.82 -13.21
N ASN A 243 13.95 -23.65 -14.52
CA ASN A 243 15.21 -24.05 -15.12
C ASN A 243 16.34 -23.15 -14.59
N SER A 244 17.21 -23.72 -13.74
CA SER A 244 18.33 -23.02 -13.11
C SER A 244 19.29 -22.35 -14.10
N SER A 245 19.42 -22.90 -15.31
CA SER A 245 20.24 -22.31 -16.37
C SER A 245 19.56 -21.12 -17.07
N CYS A 246 18.25 -20.94 -16.88
CA CYS A 246 17.46 -19.84 -17.44
C CYS A 246 17.16 -18.77 -16.41
N SER A 247 16.49 -19.14 -15.31
CA SER A 247 16.13 -18.26 -14.18
C SER A 247 15.50 -16.92 -14.56
N ARG A 248 14.84 -16.83 -15.73
CA ARG A 248 14.20 -15.60 -16.20
C ARG A 248 12.92 -15.34 -15.42
N ALA A 249 12.73 -14.09 -15.01
CA ALA A 249 11.54 -13.65 -14.28
C ALA A 249 10.49 -13.04 -15.20
N PHE A 250 9.22 -13.16 -14.83
CA PHE A 250 8.08 -12.66 -15.57
C PHE A 250 7.01 -12.16 -14.59
N HIS A 251 6.18 -11.21 -15.02
CA HIS A 251 4.87 -11.05 -14.42
C HIS A 251 3.98 -12.22 -14.83
N SER A 252 3.24 -12.78 -13.89
CA SER A 252 2.30 -13.89 -14.15
C SER A 252 1.25 -13.49 -15.19
N VAL A 253 0.85 -12.21 -15.23
CA VAL A 253 -0.06 -11.68 -16.26
C VAL A 253 0.59 -11.76 -17.64
N CYS A 254 1.81 -11.20 -17.81
CA CYS A 254 2.51 -11.23 -19.10
C CYS A 254 2.80 -12.66 -19.59
N LEU A 255 3.23 -13.55 -18.69
CA LEU A 255 3.47 -14.95 -19.06
C LEU A 255 2.16 -15.67 -19.37
N GLY A 256 1.08 -15.35 -18.65
CA GLY A 256 -0.26 -15.84 -18.94
C GLY A 256 -0.72 -15.45 -20.35
N ASP A 257 -0.64 -14.16 -20.69
CA ASP A 257 -1.01 -13.64 -22.01
C ASP A 257 -0.18 -14.29 -23.13
N TRP A 258 1.13 -14.43 -22.91
CA TRP A 258 2.02 -15.13 -23.83
C TRP A 258 1.57 -16.58 -24.06
N LEU A 259 1.32 -17.33 -22.99
CA LEU A 259 0.88 -18.73 -23.08
C LEU A 259 -0.46 -18.88 -23.81
N ARG A 260 -1.41 -17.94 -23.65
CA ARG A 260 -2.69 -17.96 -24.39
C ARG A 260 -2.51 -17.81 -25.90
N SER A 261 -1.41 -17.19 -26.35
CA SER A 261 -1.11 -17.04 -27.78
C SER A 261 -0.51 -18.30 -28.43
N ILE A 262 -0.16 -19.32 -27.63
CA ILE A 262 0.50 -20.54 -28.11
C ILE A 262 -0.52 -21.69 -28.20
N THR A 263 -0.62 -22.32 -29.36
CA THR A 263 -1.60 -23.39 -29.66
C THR A 263 -1.36 -24.69 -28.89
N THR A 264 -0.13 -24.93 -28.41
CA THR A 264 0.23 -26.13 -27.63
C THR A 264 0.09 -25.96 -26.12
N THR A 265 -0.30 -24.77 -25.65
CA THR A 265 -0.55 -24.51 -24.22
C THR A 265 -1.73 -25.34 -23.74
N ARG A 266 -1.58 -25.96 -22.57
CA ARG A 266 -2.64 -26.73 -21.91
C ARG A 266 -3.14 -25.93 -20.72
N GLN A 267 -4.45 -25.89 -20.51
CA GLN A 267 -5.04 -25.32 -19.31
C GLN A 267 -5.71 -26.42 -18.50
N SER A 268 -5.51 -26.41 -17.18
CA SER A 268 -6.22 -27.26 -16.23
C SER A 268 -6.64 -26.39 -15.05
N PHE A 269 -7.96 -26.27 -14.84
CA PHE A 269 -8.56 -25.33 -13.89
C PHE A 269 -8.04 -23.91 -14.11
N ASP A 270 -7.48 -23.32 -13.06
CA ASP A 270 -6.92 -21.99 -12.98
C ASP A 270 -5.40 -21.98 -13.25
N VAL A 271 -4.83 -23.03 -13.86
CA VAL A 271 -3.39 -23.09 -14.18
C VAL A 271 -3.18 -23.38 -15.66
N MET A 272 -2.35 -22.56 -16.32
CA MET A 272 -1.86 -22.79 -17.68
C MET A 272 -0.46 -23.39 -17.64
N PHE A 273 -0.26 -24.43 -18.45
CA PHE A 273 0.99 -25.16 -18.62
C PHE A 273 1.49 -24.96 -20.04
N GLY A 274 2.75 -24.59 -20.18
CA GLY A 274 3.39 -24.43 -21.46
C GLY A 274 4.91 -24.39 -21.33
N ASN A 275 5.55 -23.68 -22.25
CA ASN A 275 7.01 -23.61 -22.31
C ASN A 275 7.50 -22.18 -22.09
N CYS A 276 8.60 -22.04 -21.36
CA CYS A 276 9.28 -20.78 -21.14
C CYS A 276 9.71 -20.14 -22.48
N PRO A 277 9.44 -18.85 -22.72
CA PRO A 277 9.82 -18.18 -23.97
C PRO A 277 11.32 -18.19 -24.27
N TYR A 278 12.16 -18.41 -23.25
CA TYR A 278 13.62 -18.32 -23.37
C TYR A 278 14.31 -19.68 -23.49
N CYS A 279 13.99 -20.61 -22.59
CA CYS A 279 14.68 -21.91 -22.56
C CYS A 279 13.83 -23.07 -23.05
N SER A 280 12.57 -22.82 -23.43
CA SER A 280 11.59 -23.86 -23.80
C SER A 280 11.33 -24.92 -22.72
N GLY A 281 11.83 -24.74 -21.49
CA GLY A 281 11.53 -25.59 -20.35
C GLY A 281 10.08 -25.42 -19.87
N PRO A 282 9.53 -26.41 -19.15
CA PRO A 282 8.14 -26.36 -18.70
C PRO A 282 7.90 -25.19 -17.75
N VAL A 283 6.76 -24.51 -17.91
CA VAL A 283 6.27 -23.46 -17.01
C VAL A 283 4.80 -23.69 -16.68
N ALA A 284 4.39 -23.28 -15.48
CA ALA A 284 3.03 -23.39 -14.99
C ALA A 284 2.62 -22.07 -14.30
N VAL A 285 1.63 -21.37 -14.83
CA VAL A 285 1.17 -20.08 -14.31
C VAL A 285 -0.27 -20.18 -13.85
N LYS A 286 -0.52 -19.75 -12.61
CA LYS A 286 -1.86 -19.64 -12.06
C LYS A 286 -2.55 -18.36 -12.59
N LEU A 287 -3.67 -18.56 -13.27
CA LEU A 287 -4.63 -17.52 -13.61
C LEU A 287 -5.43 -17.18 -12.34
N ASN A 288 -5.35 -15.92 -11.91
CA ASN A 288 -6.31 -15.43 -10.93
C ASN A 288 -7.51 -14.90 -11.70
N SER A 289 -8.68 -15.50 -11.47
CA SER A 289 -9.94 -15.13 -12.09
C SER A 289 -10.25 -13.67 -11.80
N ASN A 290 -10.26 -12.84 -12.84
CA ASN A 290 -11.02 -11.61 -12.91
C ASN A 290 -12.03 -11.72 -14.07
N ASP A 291 -12.66 -12.89 -14.18
CA ASP A 291 -13.89 -13.11 -14.96
C ASP A 291 -14.95 -13.67 -14.00
#